data_AF-A0A3D5YUV8-F1
#
_entry.id   AF-A0A3D5YUV8-F1
#
_cell.length_a   1.000
_cell.length_b   1.000
_cell.length_c   1.000
_cell.angle_alpha   90.00
_cell.angle_beta   90.00
_cell.angle_gamma   90.00
#
_symmetry.space_group_name_H-M   'P 1'
#
loop_
_entity.id
_entity.type
_entity.pdbx_description
1 polymer ?
#
loop_
_entity_poly.entity_id
_entity_poly.type
_entity_poly.pdbx_seq_one_letter_code
_entity_poly.pdbx_strand_id
1 'polypeptide(L)'
;MEQKTRMTTDQIPFEKLEKVGIDRSFVGKMEKQELNDFLNGFRSEKLYTVNAKIGGEDFKIPAKIRLQSKEDGSVDIKVHPIQRLNIPDEYMGHKFTKEEKGALLNEKNLGKAVELTPKIGERGPFYLSIDSKTNELIPLRTSYIQIPDKIKGATLSVEQKENLAAGKKVTVDGMTGKDEKKFSAALQIDAASRRIGFSDFKQEKQGQSETAKQEKSEGKRQGAKQSVS
;
A
#
# COMPACT_ATOMS: atom_id res chain seq x y z
N MET A 1 18.63 9.30 12.06
CA MET A 1 19.13 9.54 10.69
C MET A 1 18.02 10.26 9.94
N GLU A 2 18.25 11.48 9.47
CA GLU A 2 17.32 12.12 8.52
C GLU A 2 17.25 11.25 7.27
N GLN A 3 16.05 10.85 6.87
CA GLN A 3 15.88 10.13 5.62
C GLN A 3 16.14 11.12 4.48
N LYS A 4 17.16 10.84 3.66
CA LYS A 4 17.49 11.65 2.49
C LYS A 4 16.39 11.44 1.44
N THR A 5 15.50 12.42 1.30
CA THR A 5 14.49 12.48 0.24
C THR A 5 15.15 12.81 -1.10
N ARG A 6 14.45 12.52 -2.21
CA ARG A 6 14.91 12.90 -3.56
C ARG A 6 14.91 14.41 -3.79
N MET A 7 13.99 15.12 -3.14
CA MET A 7 13.86 16.57 -3.20
C MET A 7 13.71 17.13 -1.79
N THR A 8 14.02 18.40 -1.63
CA THR A 8 13.82 19.15 -0.39
C THR A 8 12.60 20.07 -0.48
N THR A 9 12.12 20.55 0.66
CA THR A 9 10.91 21.40 0.75
C THR A 9 11.06 22.72 -0.01
N ASP A 10 12.26 23.28 -0.07
CA ASP A 10 12.61 24.48 -0.83
C ASP A 10 12.55 24.29 -2.35
N GLN A 11 12.64 23.05 -2.85
CA GLN A 11 12.48 22.74 -4.26
C GLN A 11 11.00 22.61 -4.68
N ILE A 12 10.04 22.70 -3.75
CA ILE A 12 8.61 22.67 -4.09
C ILE A 12 8.27 23.94 -4.88
N PRO A 13 7.73 23.82 -6.11
CA PRO A 13 7.38 24.98 -6.93
C PRO A 13 6.06 25.61 -6.45
N PHE A 14 6.09 26.27 -5.29
CA PHE A 14 4.91 26.87 -4.65
C PHE A 14 4.15 27.84 -5.56
N GLU A 15 4.86 28.63 -6.36
CA GLU A 15 4.22 29.56 -7.32
C GLU A 15 3.34 28.84 -8.34
N LYS A 16 3.72 27.62 -8.76
CA LYS A 16 2.90 26.81 -9.68
C LYS A 16 1.66 26.25 -8.98
N LEU A 17 1.80 25.87 -7.71
CA LEU A 17 0.70 25.38 -6.88
C LEU A 17 -0.34 26.48 -6.61
N GLU A 18 0.12 27.69 -6.29
CA GLU A 18 -0.74 28.86 -6.05
C GLU A 18 -1.55 29.22 -7.30
N LYS A 19 -0.94 29.14 -8.50
CA LYS A 19 -1.64 29.36 -9.78
C LYS A 19 -2.80 28.40 -10.02
N VAL A 20 -2.76 27.21 -9.42
CA VAL A 20 -3.84 26.22 -9.50
C VAL A 20 -4.65 26.13 -8.20
N GLY A 21 -4.59 27.16 -7.35
CA GLY A 21 -5.42 27.28 -6.16
C GLY A 21 -4.96 26.45 -4.95
N ILE A 22 -3.74 25.89 -4.99
CA ILE A 22 -3.16 25.17 -3.86
C ILE A 22 -2.25 26.11 -3.08
N ASP A 23 -2.74 26.55 -1.93
CA ASP A 23 -2.02 27.44 -1.01
C ASP A 23 -0.79 26.76 -0.36
N ARG A 24 0.28 27.52 -0.11
CA ARG A 24 1.55 27.01 0.45
C ARG A 24 1.38 26.28 1.78
N SER A 25 0.38 26.65 2.58
CA SER A 25 0.08 25.99 3.86
C SER A 25 -0.29 24.51 3.71
N PHE A 26 -0.61 24.04 2.49
CA PHE A 26 -0.96 22.63 2.27
C PHE A 26 0.16 21.68 2.72
N VAL A 27 1.43 22.07 2.56
CA VAL A 27 2.59 21.27 3.02
C VAL A 27 2.55 21.08 4.54
N GLY A 28 2.18 22.13 5.28
CA GLY A 28 2.03 22.06 6.74
C GLY A 28 0.84 21.21 7.21
N LYS A 29 -0.08 20.86 6.30
CA LYS A 29 -1.23 19.97 6.56
C LYS A 29 -0.95 18.50 6.18
N MET A 30 0.22 18.23 5.60
CA MET A 30 0.66 16.86 5.34
C MET A 30 1.22 16.26 6.62
N GLU A 31 0.85 15.01 6.89
CA GLU A 31 1.51 14.25 7.94
C GLU A 31 2.98 14.02 7.57
N LYS A 32 3.86 13.81 8.56
CA LYS A 32 5.30 13.63 8.34
C LYS A 32 5.63 12.59 7.25
N GLN A 33 4.92 11.47 7.26
CA GLN A 33 5.12 10.43 6.25
C GLN A 33 4.59 10.83 4.86
N GLU A 34 3.45 11.53 4.80
CA GLU A 34 2.89 12.04 3.54
C GLU A 34 3.85 13.04 2.89
N LEU A 35 4.43 13.96 3.69
CA LEU A 35 5.44 14.89 3.19
C LEU A 35 6.68 14.18 2.67
N ASN A 36 7.20 13.20 3.43
CA ASN A 36 8.34 12.39 3.01
C ASN A 36 8.08 11.66 1.67
N ASP A 37 6.89 11.08 1.50
CA ASP A 37 6.47 10.44 0.26
C ASP A 37 6.39 11.46 -0.90
N PHE A 38 5.77 12.61 -0.64
CA PHE A 38 5.62 13.68 -1.61
C PHE A 38 6.98 14.20 -2.11
N LEU A 39 7.93 14.42 -1.20
CA LEU A 39 9.33 14.79 -1.48
C LEU A 39 10.14 13.68 -2.17
N ASN A 40 9.63 12.45 -2.22
CA ASN A 40 10.17 11.37 -3.05
C ASN A 40 9.46 11.23 -4.42
N GLY A 41 8.56 12.17 -4.73
CA GLY A 41 7.79 12.20 -5.98
C GLY A 41 6.61 11.24 -5.99
N PHE A 42 6.15 10.78 -4.82
CA PHE A 42 4.97 9.94 -4.73
C PHE A 42 3.71 10.82 -4.80
N ARG A 43 2.60 10.20 -5.20
CA ARG A 43 1.30 10.89 -5.19
C ARG A 43 0.91 11.17 -3.75
N SER A 44 0.31 12.33 -3.53
CA SER A 44 -0.23 12.71 -2.25
C SER A 44 -1.25 11.70 -1.76
N GLU A 45 -1.29 11.48 -0.45
CA GLU A 45 -2.28 10.59 0.13
C GLU A 45 -3.66 11.25 0.03
N LYS A 46 -3.76 12.53 0.38
CA LYS A 46 -5.01 13.31 0.31
C LYS A 46 -5.30 13.83 -1.10
N LEU A 47 -6.58 14.10 -1.35
CA LEU A 47 -7.03 14.87 -2.50
C LEU A 47 -6.94 16.37 -2.15
N TYR A 48 -6.47 17.15 -3.12
CA TYR A 48 -6.43 18.60 -3.07
C TYR A 48 -7.32 19.15 -4.17
N THR A 49 -7.97 20.29 -3.91
CA THR A 49 -8.77 20.98 -4.91
C THR A 49 -7.86 21.80 -5.80
N VAL A 50 -7.82 21.46 -7.08
CA VAL A 50 -7.09 22.16 -8.13
C VAL A 50 -8.07 23.02 -8.91
N ASN A 51 -7.81 24.32 -9.00
CA ASN A 51 -8.54 25.23 -9.87
C ASN A 51 -8.02 25.07 -11.30
N ALA A 52 -8.92 24.86 -12.26
CA ALA A 52 -8.60 24.72 -13.67
C ALA A 52 -9.59 25.51 -14.53
N LYS A 53 -9.09 26.12 -15.61
CA LYS A 53 -9.93 26.79 -16.60
C LYS A 53 -10.04 25.94 -17.85
N ILE A 54 -11.23 25.47 -18.18
CA ILE A 54 -11.47 24.56 -19.31
C ILE A 54 -12.59 25.17 -20.16
N GLY A 55 -12.32 25.45 -21.43
CA GLY A 55 -13.33 26.04 -22.32
C GLY A 55 -13.82 27.43 -21.89
N GLY A 56 -13.04 28.17 -21.09
CA GLY A 56 -13.42 29.49 -20.57
C GLY A 56 -14.16 29.46 -19.23
N GLU A 57 -14.58 28.28 -18.76
CA GLU A 57 -15.24 28.07 -17.47
C GLU A 57 -14.24 27.65 -16.39
N ASP A 58 -14.50 28.07 -15.15
CA ASP A 58 -13.69 27.74 -13.98
C ASP A 58 -14.20 26.49 -13.28
N PHE A 59 -13.32 25.50 -13.10
CA PHE A 59 -13.60 24.24 -12.44
C PHE A 59 -12.76 24.07 -11.18
N LYS A 60 -13.35 23.43 -10.17
CA LYS A 60 -12.67 22.96 -8.96
C LYS A 60 -12.57 21.44 -9.02
N ILE A 61 -11.38 20.93 -9.28
CA ILE A 61 -11.13 19.52 -9.57
C ILE A 61 -10.41 18.88 -8.38
N PRO A 62 -11.04 17.92 -7.67
CA PRO A 62 -10.33 17.12 -6.69
C PRO A 62 -9.27 16.24 -7.38
N ALA A 63 -8.04 16.32 -6.92
CA ALA A 63 -6.92 15.59 -7.52
C ALA A 63 -5.85 15.21 -6.48
N LYS A 64 -5.15 14.09 -6.73
CA LYS A 64 -3.86 13.85 -6.10
C LYS A 64 -2.79 14.64 -6.84
N ILE A 65 -1.74 15.04 -6.14
CA ILE A 65 -0.61 15.76 -6.72
C ILE A 65 0.70 15.04 -6.41
N ARG A 66 1.72 15.21 -7.25
CA ARG A 66 3.08 14.77 -6.94
C ARG A 66 4.10 15.74 -7.50
N LEU A 67 5.27 15.78 -6.88
CA LEU A 67 6.44 16.41 -7.44
C LEU A 67 7.06 15.52 -8.52
N GLN A 68 7.56 16.15 -9.58
CA GLN A 68 8.26 15.48 -10.68
C GLN A 68 9.54 16.25 -11.01
N SER A 69 10.69 15.64 -10.71
CA SER A 69 11.99 16.15 -11.16
C SER A 69 12.09 16.06 -12.68
N LYS A 70 12.64 17.11 -13.30
CA LYS A 70 12.99 17.16 -14.72
C LYS A 70 14.48 16.89 -14.92
N GLU A 71 14.86 16.64 -16.17
CA GLU A 71 16.25 16.40 -16.56
C GLU A 71 17.16 17.62 -16.32
N ASP A 72 16.59 18.83 -16.40
CA ASP A 72 17.29 20.09 -16.12
C ASP A 72 17.47 20.39 -14.61
N GLY A 73 17.06 19.46 -13.73
CA GLY A 73 17.11 19.62 -12.28
C GLY A 73 15.96 20.43 -11.68
N SER A 74 15.08 21.02 -12.50
CA SER A 74 13.89 21.70 -12.00
C SER A 74 12.81 20.72 -11.52
N VAL A 75 11.91 21.19 -10.66
CA VAL A 75 10.78 20.40 -10.14
C VAL A 75 9.47 20.93 -10.70
N ASP A 76 8.63 20.02 -11.19
CA ASP A 76 7.27 20.29 -11.64
C ASP A 76 6.22 19.64 -10.74
N ILE A 77 4.97 20.06 -10.91
CA ILE A 77 3.81 19.42 -10.29
C ILE A 77 3.05 18.64 -11.34
N LYS A 78 2.78 17.37 -11.04
CA LYS A 78 1.86 16.55 -11.82
C LYS A 78 0.57 16.35 -11.05
N VAL A 79 -0.54 16.70 -11.69
CA VAL A 79 -1.91 16.57 -11.17
C VAL A 79 -2.53 15.26 -11.68
N HIS A 80 -3.21 14.54 -10.79
CA HIS A 80 -3.90 13.29 -11.06
C HIS A 80 -5.37 13.43 -10.62
N PRO A 81 -6.27 13.91 -11.50
CA PRO A 81 -7.68 14.10 -11.18
C PRO A 81 -8.39 12.76 -10.97
N ILE A 82 -9.54 12.79 -10.30
CA ILE A 82 -10.44 11.64 -10.25
C ILE A 82 -10.98 11.36 -11.65
N GLN A 83 -10.80 10.13 -12.13
CA GLN A 83 -11.31 9.66 -13.42
C GLN A 83 -12.28 8.49 -13.25
N ARG A 84 -13.01 8.17 -14.32
CA ARG A 84 -13.77 6.92 -14.36
C ARG A 84 -12.80 5.75 -14.38
N LEU A 85 -13.11 4.71 -13.60
CA LEU A 85 -12.33 3.49 -13.63
C LEU A 85 -12.42 2.83 -15.01
N ASN A 86 -11.26 2.67 -15.64
CA ASN A 86 -11.13 2.00 -16.92
C ASN A 86 -9.85 1.19 -16.92
N ILE A 87 -9.95 -0.11 -17.22
CA ILE A 87 -8.80 -0.98 -17.39
C ILE A 87 -8.68 -1.30 -18.88
N PRO A 88 -7.63 -0.83 -19.57
CA PRO A 88 -7.47 -1.07 -20.99
C PRO A 88 -7.29 -2.56 -21.30
N ASP A 89 -7.39 -2.95 -22.57
CA ASP A 89 -7.05 -4.33 -22.98
C ASP A 89 -5.55 -4.60 -22.86
N GLU A 90 -4.74 -3.58 -23.11
CA GLU A 90 -3.28 -3.66 -23.01
C GLU A 90 -2.73 -2.47 -22.22
N TYR A 91 -1.72 -2.72 -21.39
CA TYR A 91 -1.02 -1.70 -20.64
C TYR A 91 0.47 -2.00 -20.62
N MET A 92 1.28 -1.07 -21.17
CA MET A 92 2.74 -1.20 -21.22
C MET A 92 3.21 -2.54 -21.82
N GLY A 93 2.59 -3.00 -22.91
CA GLY A 93 2.95 -4.26 -23.57
C GLY A 93 2.38 -5.52 -22.92
N HIS A 94 1.66 -5.41 -21.80
CA HIS A 94 0.95 -6.54 -21.17
C HIS A 94 -0.52 -6.52 -21.56
N LYS A 95 -1.01 -7.60 -22.16
CA LYS A 95 -2.43 -7.80 -22.49
C LYS A 95 -3.14 -8.46 -21.32
N PHE A 96 -4.18 -7.80 -20.81
CA PHE A 96 -4.89 -8.30 -19.64
C PHE A 96 -5.85 -9.44 -19.98
N THR A 97 -5.85 -10.49 -19.16
CA THR A 97 -6.90 -11.51 -19.20
C THR A 97 -8.19 -11.00 -18.52
N LYS A 98 -9.31 -11.72 -18.71
CA LYS A 98 -10.57 -11.36 -18.05
C LYS A 98 -10.45 -11.43 -16.53
N GLU A 99 -9.72 -12.43 -16.03
CA GLU A 99 -9.49 -12.67 -14.61
C GLU A 99 -8.65 -11.54 -14.01
N GLU A 100 -7.61 -11.09 -14.71
CA GLU A 100 -6.76 -9.96 -14.30
C GLU A 100 -7.55 -8.65 -14.22
N LYS A 101 -8.39 -8.38 -15.21
CA LYS A 101 -9.31 -7.24 -15.17
C LYS A 101 -10.26 -7.37 -13.98
N GLY A 102 -10.83 -8.55 -13.75
CA GLY A 102 -11.67 -8.83 -12.59
C GLY A 102 -10.97 -8.54 -11.26
N ALA A 103 -9.73 -8.98 -11.09
CA ALA A 103 -8.92 -8.71 -9.90
C ALA A 103 -8.71 -7.21 -9.69
N LEU A 104 -8.31 -6.47 -10.72
CA LEU A 104 -8.13 -5.01 -10.64
C LEU A 104 -9.44 -4.26 -10.37
N LEU A 105 -10.57 -4.71 -10.90
CA LEU A 105 -11.88 -4.10 -10.64
C LEU A 105 -12.33 -4.30 -9.19
N ASN A 106 -12.22 -5.53 -8.70
CA ASN A 106 -12.80 -5.96 -7.43
C ASN A 106 -11.87 -5.72 -6.25
N GLU A 107 -10.58 -6.03 -6.40
CA GLU A 107 -9.59 -5.95 -5.32
C GLU A 107 -8.69 -4.72 -5.40
N LYS A 108 -8.79 -3.95 -6.49
CA LYS A 108 -7.88 -2.82 -6.81
C LYS A 108 -6.41 -3.22 -6.90
N ASN A 109 -6.11 -4.53 -6.97
CA ASN A 109 -4.77 -5.09 -7.08
C ASN A 109 -4.79 -6.23 -8.09
N LEU A 110 -3.73 -6.37 -8.88
CA LEU A 110 -3.64 -7.44 -9.88
C LEU A 110 -3.44 -8.83 -9.25
N GLY A 111 -2.94 -8.90 -8.01
CA GLY A 111 -2.71 -10.17 -7.31
C GLY A 111 -1.47 -10.94 -7.77
N LYS A 112 -0.67 -10.37 -8.66
CA LYS A 112 0.61 -10.92 -9.10
C LYS A 112 1.50 -9.84 -9.71
N ALA A 113 2.79 -10.14 -9.82
CA ALA A 113 3.71 -9.39 -10.66
C ALA A 113 3.56 -9.80 -12.13
N VAL A 114 3.67 -8.84 -13.04
CA VAL A 114 3.67 -9.06 -14.49
C VAL A 114 4.81 -8.30 -15.16
N GLU A 115 5.24 -8.81 -16.31
CA GLU A 115 6.26 -8.18 -17.14
C GLU A 115 5.67 -6.98 -17.89
N LEU A 116 6.16 -5.78 -17.61
CA LEU A 116 5.76 -4.55 -18.31
C LEU A 116 6.95 -3.94 -19.07
N THR A 117 6.65 -3.29 -20.18
CA THR A 117 7.59 -2.53 -21.01
C THR A 117 7.27 -1.04 -20.89
N PRO A 118 7.93 -0.31 -19.98
CA PRO A 118 7.66 1.11 -19.80
C PRO A 118 8.19 1.93 -20.99
N LYS A 119 7.63 3.13 -21.20
CA LYS A 119 8.11 4.06 -22.23
C LYS A 119 9.56 4.51 -21.99
N ILE A 120 9.94 4.61 -20.71
CA ILE A 120 11.27 5.01 -20.26
C ILE A 120 11.74 3.96 -19.25
N GLY A 121 12.96 3.45 -19.45
CA GLY A 121 13.56 2.39 -18.65
C GLY A 121 13.34 0.99 -19.22
N GLU A 122 13.85 -0.01 -18.52
CA GLU A 122 13.89 -1.39 -19.01
C GLU A 122 12.58 -2.14 -18.76
N ARG A 123 12.29 -3.11 -19.65
CA ARG A 123 11.28 -4.13 -19.40
C ARG A 123 11.61 -4.89 -18.10
N GLY A 124 10.60 -5.31 -17.36
CA GLY A 124 10.80 -6.15 -16.19
C GLY A 124 9.53 -6.37 -15.38
N PRO A 125 9.65 -6.91 -14.16
CA PRO A 125 8.50 -7.24 -13.32
C PRO A 125 7.95 -6.02 -12.58
N PHE A 126 6.62 -5.88 -12.61
CA PHE A 126 5.87 -4.83 -11.90
C PHE A 126 4.64 -5.40 -11.20
N TYR A 127 4.31 -4.79 -10.06
CA TYR A 127 2.97 -4.84 -9.47
C TYR A 127 2.07 -3.81 -10.14
N LEU A 128 0.77 -4.09 -10.17
CA LEU A 128 -0.26 -3.20 -10.70
C LEU A 128 -1.41 -3.07 -9.70
N SER A 129 -1.78 -1.83 -9.40
CA SER A 129 -2.88 -1.50 -8.50
C SER A 129 -3.65 -0.30 -9.01
N ILE A 130 -4.93 -0.22 -8.66
CA ILE A 130 -5.79 0.93 -8.93
C ILE A 130 -5.73 1.87 -7.73
N ASP A 131 -5.37 3.13 -7.94
CA ASP A 131 -5.48 4.15 -6.90
C ASP A 131 -6.95 4.32 -6.52
N SER A 132 -7.27 4.08 -5.24
CA SER A 132 -8.66 4.08 -4.75
C SER A 132 -9.36 5.44 -4.81
N LYS A 133 -8.61 6.54 -4.91
CA LYS A 133 -9.18 7.90 -4.95
C LYS A 133 -9.25 8.44 -6.37
N THR A 134 -8.28 8.11 -7.23
CA THR A 134 -8.24 8.64 -8.60
C THR A 134 -8.70 7.64 -9.67
N ASN A 135 -8.84 6.35 -9.34
CA ASN A 135 -9.06 5.26 -10.30
C ASN A 135 -7.97 5.14 -11.39
N GLU A 136 -6.76 5.62 -11.10
CA GLU A 136 -5.61 5.49 -12.01
C GLU A 136 -4.96 4.12 -11.83
N LEU A 137 -4.62 3.44 -12.94
CA LEU A 137 -3.83 2.20 -12.92
C LEU A 137 -2.34 2.54 -12.73
N ILE A 138 -1.77 2.08 -11.62
CA ILE A 138 -0.42 2.42 -11.18
C ILE A 138 0.51 1.20 -11.28
N PRO A 139 1.60 1.28 -12.07
CA PRO A 139 2.67 0.29 -12.07
C PRO A 139 3.71 0.62 -11.00
N LEU A 140 4.20 -0.42 -10.33
CA LEU A 140 5.33 -0.34 -9.40
C LEU A 140 6.32 -1.46 -9.67
N ARG A 141 7.57 -1.11 -10.02
CA ARG A 141 8.63 -2.10 -10.23
C ARG A 141 8.87 -2.88 -8.94
N THR A 142 8.97 -4.21 -9.03
CA THR A 142 9.08 -5.06 -7.83
C THR A 142 10.33 -4.74 -7.00
N SER A 143 11.43 -4.33 -7.65
CA SER A 143 12.68 -3.92 -6.99
C SER A 143 12.55 -2.69 -6.07
N TYR A 144 11.44 -1.96 -6.11
CA TYR A 144 11.20 -0.82 -5.21
C TYR A 144 10.50 -1.18 -3.91
N ILE A 145 10.16 -2.46 -3.71
CA ILE A 145 9.58 -2.95 -2.47
C ILE A 145 10.52 -3.99 -1.87
N GLN A 146 10.92 -3.74 -0.63
CA GLN A 146 11.61 -4.73 0.19
C GLN A 146 10.60 -5.34 1.15
N ILE A 147 10.48 -6.66 1.12
CA ILE A 147 9.61 -7.40 2.04
C ILE A 147 10.38 -7.63 3.35
N PRO A 148 9.87 -7.14 4.48
CA PRO A 148 10.53 -7.32 5.76
C PRO A 148 10.31 -8.74 6.30
N ASP A 149 11.20 -9.21 7.17
CA ASP A 149 11.01 -10.49 7.87
C ASP A 149 9.89 -10.43 8.92
N LYS A 150 9.61 -9.24 9.46
CA LYS A 150 8.58 -9.02 10.47
C LYS A 150 7.66 -7.86 10.10
N ILE A 151 6.38 -8.04 10.34
CA ILE A 151 5.35 -7.01 10.18
C ILE A 151 4.50 -6.98 11.44
N LYS A 152 4.42 -5.81 12.08
CA LYS A 152 3.62 -5.61 13.32
C LYS A 152 3.91 -6.67 14.40
N GLY A 153 5.17 -7.09 14.52
CA GLY A 153 5.62 -8.10 15.49
C GLY A 153 5.44 -9.56 15.07
N ALA A 154 4.66 -9.87 14.02
CA ALA A 154 4.57 -11.20 13.45
C ALA A 154 5.75 -11.47 12.51
N THR A 155 6.27 -12.70 12.51
CA THR A 155 7.34 -13.12 11.59
C THR A 155 6.73 -13.77 10.37
N LEU A 156 7.13 -13.34 9.17
CA LEU A 156 6.66 -13.93 7.93
C LEU A 156 7.38 -15.25 7.64
N SER A 157 6.62 -16.29 7.29
CA SER A 157 7.18 -17.53 6.78
C SER A 157 7.88 -17.29 5.42
N VAL A 158 8.75 -18.22 5.03
CA VAL A 158 9.42 -18.18 3.72
C VAL A 158 8.38 -18.13 2.60
N GLU A 159 7.37 -18.98 2.66
CA GLU A 159 6.27 -19.02 1.69
C GLU A 159 5.46 -17.70 1.65
N GLN A 160 5.18 -17.08 2.81
CA GLN A 160 4.50 -15.79 2.85
C GLN A 160 5.33 -14.70 2.19
N LYS A 161 6.65 -14.69 2.42
CA LYS A 161 7.57 -13.74 1.79
C LYS A 161 7.63 -13.94 0.27
N GLU A 162 7.75 -15.17 -0.19
CA GLU A 162 7.77 -15.50 -1.61
C GLU A 162 6.46 -15.14 -2.31
N ASN A 163 5.31 -15.46 -1.70
CA ASN A 163 4.01 -15.11 -2.25
C ASN A 163 3.78 -13.59 -2.28
N LEU A 164 4.17 -12.85 -1.24
CA LEU A 164 4.16 -11.39 -1.26
C LEU A 164 5.10 -10.82 -2.33
N ALA A 165 6.29 -11.40 -2.51
CA ALA A 165 7.25 -10.98 -3.53
C ALA A 165 6.68 -11.19 -4.93
N ALA A 166 5.92 -12.26 -5.12
CA ALA A 166 5.18 -12.53 -6.34
C ALA A 166 3.94 -11.63 -6.52
N GLY A 167 3.61 -10.76 -5.56
CA GLY A 167 2.46 -9.83 -5.61
C GLY A 167 1.14 -10.43 -5.14
N LYS A 168 1.16 -11.66 -4.61
CA LYS A 168 -0.03 -12.36 -4.12
C LYS A 168 -0.43 -11.84 -2.75
N LYS A 169 -1.71 -12.06 -2.43
CA LYS A 169 -2.27 -11.83 -1.11
C LYS A 169 -1.89 -12.99 -0.18
N VAL A 170 -1.45 -12.69 1.04
CA VAL A 170 -1.12 -13.70 2.06
C VAL A 170 -1.81 -13.37 3.37
N THR A 171 -2.34 -14.37 4.07
CA THR A 171 -2.87 -14.16 5.43
C THR A 171 -1.75 -14.31 6.43
N VAL A 172 -1.67 -13.38 7.38
CA VAL A 172 -0.70 -13.40 8.48
C VAL A 172 -1.46 -13.25 9.79
N ASP A 173 -1.11 -14.09 10.76
CA ASP A 173 -1.69 -14.12 12.11
C ASP A 173 -0.68 -13.58 13.12
N GLY A 174 -1.13 -13.31 14.36
CA GLY A 174 -0.30 -12.92 15.48
C GLY A 174 0.29 -11.51 15.39
N MET A 175 -0.20 -10.67 14.48
CA MET A 175 0.18 -9.26 14.37
C MET A 175 -0.36 -8.47 15.57
N THR A 176 0.35 -7.41 15.96
CA THR A 176 0.04 -6.62 17.16
C THR A 176 -0.44 -5.22 16.77
N GLY A 177 -1.65 -4.89 17.21
CA GLY A 177 -2.28 -3.59 17.00
C GLY A 177 -1.65 -2.48 17.85
N LYS A 178 -2.10 -1.23 17.64
CA LYS A 178 -1.70 -0.11 18.50
C LYS A 178 -2.26 -0.23 19.92
N ASP A 179 -3.35 -0.97 20.08
CA ASP A 179 -4.00 -1.29 21.35
C ASP A 179 -3.44 -2.57 21.99
N GLU A 180 -2.26 -3.03 21.52
CA GLU A 180 -1.56 -4.23 21.96
C GLU A 180 -2.31 -5.56 21.74
N LYS A 181 -3.47 -5.52 21.09
CA LYS A 181 -4.24 -6.73 20.79
C LYS A 181 -3.69 -7.45 19.57
N LYS A 182 -3.85 -8.78 19.59
CA LYS A 182 -3.49 -9.65 18.48
C LYS A 182 -4.58 -9.65 17.41
N PHE A 183 -4.15 -9.66 16.16
CA PHE A 183 -5.04 -9.74 15.01
C PHE A 183 -4.36 -10.49 13.86
N SER A 184 -5.19 -11.08 13.01
CA SER A 184 -4.81 -11.56 11.69
C SER A 184 -5.27 -10.59 10.61
N ALA A 185 -4.55 -10.48 9.51
CA ALA A 185 -4.96 -9.73 8.33
C ALA A 185 -4.39 -10.34 7.05
N ALA A 186 -5.05 -10.08 5.93
CA ALA A 186 -4.47 -10.31 4.62
C ALA A 186 -3.51 -9.17 4.26
N LEU A 187 -2.33 -9.52 3.77
CA LEU A 187 -1.28 -8.61 3.32
C LEU A 187 -1.10 -8.74 1.82
N GLN A 188 -0.91 -7.62 1.14
CA GLN A 188 -0.65 -7.58 -0.30
C GLN A 188 0.13 -6.32 -0.68
N ILE A 189 0.99 -6.38 -1.70
CA ILE A 189 1.65 -5.17 -2.21
C ILE A 189 0.61 -4.32 -2.95
N ASP A 190 0.50 -3.05 -2.54
CA ASP A 190 -0.26 -2.03 -3.25
C ASP A 190 0.70 -1.08 -3.98
N ALA A 191 0.66 -1.11 -5.30
CA ALA A 191 1.46 -0.26 -6.18
C ALA A 191 1.09 1.22 -6.06
N ALA A 192 -0.18 1.55 -5.74
CA ALA A 192 -0.64 2.92 -5.65
C ALA A 192 -0.07 3.63 -4.41
N SER A 193 -0.14 2.98 -3.23
CA SER A 193 0.49 3.48 -2.00
C SER A 193 1.97 3.15 -1.87
N ARG A 194 2.49 2.26 -2.73
CA ARG A 194 3.87 1.74 -2.74
C ARG A 194 4.25 1.05 -1.42
N ARG A 195 3.31 0.32 -0.83
CA ARG A 195 3.44 -0.31 0.49
C ARG A 195 2.78 -1.68 0.52
N ILE A 196 3.03 -2.42 1.61
CA ILE A 196 2.24 -3.60 1.96
C ILE A 196 0.92 -3.11 2.57
N GLY A 197 -0.17 -3.26 1.83
CA GLY A 197 -1.53 -3.01 2.27
C GLY A 197 -2.05 -4.13 3.17
N PHE A 198 -3.03 -3.79 3.99
CA PHE A 198 -3.69 -4.71 4.93
C PHE A 198 -5.19 -4.72 4.62
N SER A 199 -5.78 -5.90 4.57
CA SER A 199 -7.23 -6.11 4.43
C SER A 199 -7.69 -7.27 5.31
N ASP A 200 -9.01 -7.52 5.35
CA ASP A 200 -9.59 -8.72 5.96
C ASP A 200 -9.19 -8.95 7.43
N PHE A 201 -9.15 -7.87 8.20
CA PHE A 201 -8.78 -7.89 9.61
C PHE A 201 -9.72 -8.80 10.43
N LYS A 202 -9.13 -9.66 11.26
CA LYS A 202 -9.87 -10.43 12.28
C LYS A 202 -9.15 -10.31 13.61
N GLN A 203 -9.91 -9.99 14.65
CA GLN A 203 -9.38 -9.95 16.00
C GLN A 203 -9.16 -11.38 16.49
N GLU A 204 -7.97 -11.67 16.98
CA GLU A 204 -7.69 -12.95 17.61
C GLU A 204 -8.25 -12.90 19.04
N LYS A 205 -9.11 -13.85 19.38
CA LYS A 205 -9.50 -14.03 20.78
C LYS A 205 -8.25 -14.46 21.53
N GLN A 206 -7.93 -13.78 22.62
CA GLN A 206 -6.96 -14.28 23.60
C GLN A 206 -7.50 -15.60 24.16
N GLY A 207 -7.15 -16.70 23.52
CA GLY A 207 -7.30 -18.03 24.09
C GLY A 207 -6.35 -18.13 25.27
N GLN A 208 -6.90 -18.51 26.42
CA GLN A 208 -6.13 -18.89 27.60
C GLN A 208 -4.96 -19.77 27.19
N SER A 209 -3.78 -19.39 27.68
CA SER A 209 -2.52 -20.11 27.56
C SER A 209 -2.70 -21.64 27.60
N GLU A 210 -1.99 -22.32 26.71
CA GLU A 210 -1.92 -23.79 26.57
C GLU A 210 -1.38 -24.52 27.82
N THR A 211 -1.23 -23.85 28.95
CA THR A 211 -0.80 -24.42 30.23
C THR A 211 -1.85 -25.32 30.90
N ALA A 212 -3.12 -25.33 30.48
CA ALA A 212 -4.17 -26.12 31.13
C ALA A 212 -4.32 -27.57 30.63
N LYS A 213 -3.51 -28.03 29.65
CA LYS A 213 -3.61 -29.40 29.11
C LYS A 213 -2.67 -30.43 29.73
N GLN A 214 -1.72 -30.04 30.60
CA GLN A 214 -0.82 -31.01 31.26
C GLN A 214 -1.24 -31.41 32.69
N GLU A 215 -2.07 -30.64 33.40
CA GLU A 215 -2.45 -31.01 34.78
C GLU A 215 -3.60 -32.04 34.89
N LYS A 216 -4.35 -32.31 33.81
CA LYS A 216 -5.45 -33.29 33.84
C LYS A 216 -5.04 -34.74 33.57
N SER A 217 -3.78 -35.03 33.19
CA SER A 217 -3.33 -36.42 32.98
C SER A 217 -2.66 -37.07 34.20
N GLU A 218 -2.24 -36.32 35.22
CA GLU A 218 -1.59 -36.91 36.41
C GLU A 218 -2.55 -37.15 37.59
N GLY A 219 -3.65 -36.41 37.70
CA GLY A 219 -4.61 -36.56 38.81
C GLY A 219 -5.51 -37.81 38.79
N LYS A 220 -5.50 -38.62 37.71
CA LYS A 220 -6.38 -39.81 37.59
C LYS A 220 -5.74 -41.15 37.97
N ARG A 221 -4.46 -41.18 38.39
CA ARG A 221 -3.76 -42.44 38.70
C ARG A 221 -3.73 -42.84 40.19
N GLN A 222 -4.22 -42.03 41.12
CA GLN A 222 -4.09 -42.33 42.57
C GLN A 222 -5.39 -42.69 43.32
N GLY A 223 -6.56 -42.75 42.66
CA GLY A 223 -7.83 -42.98 43.35
C GLY A 223 -8.31 -44.45 43.47
N ALA A 224 -7.56 -45.44 43.01
CA ALA A 224 -8.02 -46.83 42.92
C ALA A 224 -7.30 -47.77 43.90
N LYS A 225 -7.26 -47.45 45.19
CA LYS A 225 -7.06 -48.44 46.26
C LYS A 225 -7.80 -48.00 47.53
N GLN A 226 -8.64 -48.90 48.04
CA GLN A 226 -9.23 -49.00 49.38
C GLN A 226 -10.76 -48.79 49.44
N SER A 227 -11.49 -49.90 49.44
CA SER A 227 -12.18 -50.39 50.63
C SER A 227 -12.87 -51.73 50.33
N VAL A 228 -12.29 -52.82 50.86
CA VAL A 228 -12.97 -54.10 51.08
C VAL A 228 -13.18 -54.21 52.58
N SER A 229 -14.43 -54.28 53.01
CA SER A 229 -15.00 -55.02 54.15
C SER A 229 -16.36 -54.43 54.49
#